data_AF-A0AAE9MR65-F1
#
_entry.id   AF-A0AAE9MR65-F1
#
_cell.length_a   1.000
_cell.length_b   1.000
_cell.length_c   1.000
_cell.angle_alpha   90.00
_cell.angle_beta   90.00
_cell.angle_gamma   90.00
#
_symmetry.space_group_name_H-M   'P 1'
#
loop_
_entity.id
_entity.type
_entity.pdbx_description
1 polymer ?
#
loop_
_entity_poly.entity_id
_entity_poly.type
_entity_poly.pdbx_seq_one_letter_code
_entity_poly.pdbx_strand_id
1 'polypeptide(L)'
;MKKNTYIQLLKKPELISQEHLSDITDIIQEYPFFQSARALRLKILKNQESYKYNNELKITAAHTSDRTILFDFITSEAFKEAPIKEEKISLKDKILPKRKQVKVSAIEEDLAIGKPLSFTQNETFSFNQWLQLSSKKTIVRTLDNQPSEKQAKEIPVKSEHEAIIDRFIETAPKISRPNKTNTSDIKISENQQNNQLATETLAKVYLEQKKYDSAIQAYKILSLKYPEKSGFFADQIKRIQILQNNK
;
A
#
# COMPACT_ATOMS: atom_id res chain seq x y z
N MET A 1 12.61 26.76 -11.97
CA MET A 1 11.71 27.54 -11.09
C MET A 1 12.43 28.57 -10.22
N LYS A 2 11.87 29.78 -10.04
CA LYS A 2 12.39 30.79 -9.09
C LYS A 2 12.01 30.44 -7.63
N LYS A 3 12.92 30.69 -6.67
CA LYS A 3 12.73 30.41 -5.23
C LYS A 3 11.44 31.01 -4.66
N ASN A 4 11.15 32.27 -4.96
CA ASN A 4 9.97 32.95 -4.42
C ASN A 4 8.66 32.32 -4.90
N THR A 5 8.61 31.93 -6.18
CA THR A 5 7.45 31.23 -6.75
C THR A 5 7.24 29.88 -6.07
N TYR A 6 8.32 29.13 -5.83
CA TYR A 6 8.25 27.84 -5.14
C TYR A 6 7.71 27.97 -3.71
N ILE A 7 8.21 28.95 -2.95
CA ILE A 7 7.73 29.24 -1.59
C ILE A 7 6.25 29.67 -1.60
N GLN A 8 5.83 30.44 -2.61
CA GLN A 8 4.42 30.81 -2.76
C GLN A 8 3.53 29.59 -3.01
N LEU A 9 3.95 28.65 -3.87
CA LEU A 9 3.20 27.41 -4.10
C LEU A 9 3.10 26.53 -2.85
N LEU A 10 4.16 26.50 -2.01
CA LEU A 10 4.10 25.79 -0.73
C LEU A 10 3.11 26.40 0.26
N LYS A 11 3.02 27.73 0.29
CA LYS A 11 2.07 28.44 1.15
C LYS A 11 0.64 28.34 0.66
N LYS A 12 0.43 28.28 -0.66
CA LYS A 12 -0.89 28.20 -1.30
C LYS A 12 -0.92 27.07 -2.33
N PRO A 13 -1.16 25.82 -1.89
CA PRO A 13 -1.23 24.66 -2.77
C PRO A 13 -2.39 24.72 -3.79
N GLU A 14 -3.37 25.60 -3.59
CA GLU A 14 -4.52 25.81 -4.48
C GLU A 14 -4.14 26.41 -5.85
N LEU A 15 -3.08 27.24 -5.89
CA LEU A 15 -2.66 27.96 -7.11
C LEU A 15 -1.87 27.06 -8.09
N ILE A 16 -1.67 25.80 -7.73
CA ILE A 16 -0.81 24.87 -8.45
C ILE A 16 -1.48 24.42 -9.76
N SER A 17 -0.82 24.74 -10.87
CA SER A 17 -1.25 24.45 -12.25
C SER A 17 -0.28 23.54 -13.00
N GLN A 18 -0.73 23.02 -14.17
CA GLN A 18 0.06 22.18 -15.09
C GLN A 18 1.41 22.80 -15.48
N GLU A 19 1.46 24.13 -15.60
CA GLU A 19 2.65 24.89 -16.01
C GLU A 19 3.85 24.65 -15.09
N HIS A 20 3.60 24.39 -13.80
CA HIS A 20 4.65 24.16 -12.81
C HIS A 20 5.17 22.71 -12.80
N LEU A 21 4.54 21.79 -13.55
CA LEU A 21 4.89 20.37 -13.53
C LEU A 21 6.30 20.12 -14.08
N SER A 22 6.68 20.81 -15.16
CA SER A 22 8.02 20.68 -15.75
C SER A 22 9.07 21.17 -14.75
N ASP A 23 8.91 22.40 -14.28
CA ASP A 23 9.77 23.05 -13.30
C ASP A 23 9.98 22.21 -12.03
N ILE A 24 8.92 21.63 -11.49
CA ILE A 24 8.99 20.77 -10.29
C ILE A 24 9.64 19.43 -10.62
N THR A 25 9.43 18.89 -11.82
CA THR A 25 10.06 17.64 -12.24
C THR A 25 11.57 17.81 -12.38
N ASP A 26 12.03 18.92 -12.95
CA ASP A 26 13.45 19.24 -13.06
C ASP A 26 14.09 19.35 -11.67
N ILE A 27 13.42 20.02 -10.73
CA ILE A 27 13.86 20.11 -9.33
C ILE A 27 13.95 18.72 -8.68
N ILE A 28 12.98 17.83 -8.92
CA ILE A 28 13.01 16.46 -8.37
C ILE A 28 14.15 15.65 -9.00
N GLN A 29 14.45 15.87 -10.28
CA GLN A 29 15.55 15.19 -10.95
C GLN A 29 16.90 15.63 -10.39
N GLU A 30 17.07 16.93 -10.14
CA GLU A 30 18.29 17.48 -9.54
C GLU A 30 18.42 17.14 -8.04
N TYR A 31 17.29 17.15 -7.31
CA TYR A 31 17.21 16.89 -5.88
C TYR A 31 16.19 15.76 -5.56
N PRO A 32 16.54 14.47 -5.77
CA PRO A 32 15.61 13.35 -5.62
C PRO A 32 15.00 13.18 -4.22
N PHE A 33 15.63 13.70 -3.17
CA PHE A 33 15.13 13.58 -1.79
C PHE A 33 14.35 14.83 -1.33
N PHE A 34 14.03 15.75 -2.24
CA PHE A 34 13.31 16.96 -1.88
C PHE A 34 11.81 16.71 -1.68
N GLN A 35 11.44 16.39 -0.44
CA GLN A 35 10.11 15.92 -0.04
C GLN A 35 8.98 16.88 -0.43
N SER A 36 9.17 18.18 -0.20
CA SER A 36 8.15 19.19 -0.50
C SER A 36 7.90 19.31 -2.00
N ALA A 37 8.92 19.15 -2.86
CA ALA A 37 8.73 19.15 -4.31
C ALA A 37 7.92 17.94 -4.78
N ARG A 38 8.18 16.76 -4.20
CA ARG A 38 7.38 15.55 -4.46
C ARG A 38 5.93 15.72 -4.03
N ALA A 39 5.68 16.31 -2.86
CA ALA A 39 4.33 16.62 -2.38
C ALA A 39 3.57 17.59 -3.32
N LEU A 40 4.26 18.61 -3.84
CA LEU A 40 3.67 19.53 -4.83
C LEU A 40 3.35 18.82 -6.15
N ARG A 41 4.27 18.01 -6.68
CA ARG A 41 4.03 17.19 -7.87
C ARG A 41 2.83 16.25 -7.67
N LEU A 42 2.73 15.64 -6.50
CA LEU A 42 1.61 14.77 -6.13
C LEU A 42 0.27 15.51 -6.17
N LYS A 43 0.21 16.75 -5.64
CA LYS A 43 -0.98 17.62 -5.73
C LYS A 43 -1.31 17.97 -7.18
N ILE A 44 -0.32 18.29 -8.03
CA ILE A 44 -0.53 18.53 -9.47
C ILE A 44 -1.20 17.33 -10.12
N LEU A 45 -0.64 16.13 -9.93
CA LEU A 45 -1.17 14.91 -10.53
C LEU A 45 -2.58 14.57 -10.03
N LYS A 46 -2.89 14.91 -8.77
CA LYS A 46 -4.23 14.75 -8.21
C LYS A 46 -5.23 15.68 -8.89
N ASN A 47 -4.91 16.96 -9.02
CA ASN A 47 -5.76 17.97 -9.66
C ASN A 47 -6.05 17.62 -11.13
N GLN A 48 -5.13 16.92 -11.79
CA GLN A 48 -5.28 16.48 -13.18
C GLN A 48 -6.02 15.15 -13.34
N GLU A 49 -6.47 14.54 -12.24
CA GLU A 49 -6.98 13.16 -12.22
C GLU A 49 -6.07 12.15 -12.94
N SER A 50 -4.75 12.37 -12.88
CA SER A 50 -3.80 11.59 -13.67
C SER A 50 -3.67 10.16 -13.13
N TYR A 51 -3.69 9.17 -14.02
CA TYR A 51 -3.38 7.77 -13.69
C TYR A 51 -1.99 7.60 -13.04
N LYS A 52 -1.06 8.53 -13.29
CA LYS A 52 0.29 8.54 -12.70
C LYS A 52 0.28 8.86 -11.21
N TYR A 53 -0.79 9.45 -10.68
CA TYR A 53 -0.90 9.86 -9.28
C TYR A 53 -0.59 8.73 -8.30
N ASN A 54 -1.19 7.55 -8.49
CA ASN A 54 -1.00 6.44 -7.55
C ASN A 54 0.45 5.95 -7.54
N ASN A 55 1.14 5.98 -8.69
CA ASN A 55 2.54 5.63 -8.75
C ASN A 55 3.42 6.69 -8.07
N GLU A 56 3.13 7.97 -8.33
CA GLU A 56 3.85 9.08 -7.68
C GLU A 56 3.65 9.08 -6.17
N LEU A 57 2.45 8.74 -5.68
CA LEU A 57 2.14 8.61 -4.26
C LEU A 57 3.05 7.58 -3.59
N LYS A 58 3.26 6.42 -4.23
CA LYS A 58 4.16 5.36 -3.74
C LYS A 58 5.60 5.85 -3.65
N ILE A 59 6.07 6.51 -4.70
CA ILE A 59 7.43 7.06 -4.75
C ILE A 59 7.59 8.13 -3.67
N THR A 60 6.64 9.06 -3.58
CA THR A 60 6.64 10.13 -2.56
C THR A 60 6.69 9.53 -1.16
N ALA A 61 5.83 8.55 -0.85
CA ALA A 61 5.81 7.87 0.44
C ALA A 61 7.11 7.10 0.79
N ALA A 62 7.92 6.73 -0.22
CA ALA A 62 9.24 6.14 -0.01
C ALA A 62 10.31 7.20 0.29
N HIS A 63 10.14 8.42 -0.20
CA HIS A 63 11.07 9.53 0.03
C HIS A 63 10.67 10.45 1.19
N THR A 64 9.45 10.33 1.73
CA THR A 64 9.01 11.06 2.93
C THR A 64 9.49 10.39 4.21
N SER A 65 9.96 11.20 5.17
CA SER A 65 10.45 10.72 6.47
C SER A 65 9.31 10.18 7.35
N ASP A 66 8.17 10.87 7.38
CA ASP A 66 6.99 10.46 8.12
C ASP A 66 5.78 10.34 7.17
N ARG A 67 5.29 9.12 7.01
CA ARG A 67 4.13 8.83 6.16
C ARG A 67 2.83 9.34 6.75
N THR A 68 2.79 9.60 8.05
CA THR A 68 1.62 10.19 8.74
C THR A 68 1.40 11.61 8.25
N ILE A 69 2.47 12.40 8.17
CA ILE A 69 2.40 13.78 7.64
C ILE A 69 1.94 13.78 6.17
N LEU A 70 2.46 12.85 5.35
CA LEU A 70 1.99 12.71 3.97
C LEU A 70 0.52 12.32 3.90
N PHE A 71 0.09 11.39 4.77
CA PHE A 71 -1.30 10.94 4.84
C PHE A 71 -2.23 12.09 5.26
N ASP A 72 -1.88 12.85 6.29
CA ASP A 72 -2.63 14.01 6.75
C ASP A 72 -2.72 15.06 5.63
N PHE A 73 -1.62 15.28 4.91
CA PHE A 73 -1.60 16.17 3.76
C PHE A 73 -2.56 15.71 2.65
N ILE A 74 -2.47 14.46 2.17
CA ILE A 74 -3.32 13.99 1.06
C ILE A 74 -4.80 13.82 1.44
N THR A 75 -5.11 13.75 2.74
CA THR A 75 -6.49 13.65 3.24
C THR A 75 -7.09 14.99 3.64
N SER A 76 -6.27 16.04 3.77
CA SER A 76 -6.70 17.41 4.08
C SER A 76 -7.65 18.01 3.04
N GLU A 77 -8.48 18.96 3.47
CA GLU A 77 -9.43 19.67 2.59
C GLU A 77 -8.72 20.47 1.51
N ALA A 78 -7.68 21.23 1.87
CA ALA A 78 -6.83 21.96 0.93
C ALA A 78 -6.22 21.06 -0.17
N PHE A 79 -5.97 19.77 0.13
CA PHE A 79 -5.51 18.82 -0.88
C PHE A 79 -6.63 18.30 -1.79
N LYS A 80 -7.86 18.19 -1.28
CA LYS A 80 -9.03 17.76 -2.05
C LYS A 80 -9.63 18.87 -2.90
N GLU A 81 -9.51 20.12 -2.46
CA GLU A 81 -9.95 21.29 -3.20
C GLU A 81 -9.14 21.41 -4.49
N ALA A 82 -9.75 21.03 -5.61
CA ALA A 82 -9.29 21.40 -6.93
C ALA A 82 -9.77 22.84 -7.21
N PRO A 83 -8.99 23.68 -7.89
CA PRO A 83 -9.54 24.90 -8.47
C PRO A 83 -10.66 24.48 -9.42
N ILE A 84 -11.88 24.92 -9.09
CA ILE A 84 -13.13 24.59 -9.75
C ILE A 84 -12.99 24.94 -11.24
N LYS A 85 -12.91 23.92 -12.11
CA LYS A 85 -13.31 24.05 -13.50
C LYS A 85 -14.68 23.40 -13.63
N GLU A 86 -15.68 24.25 -13.81
CA GLU A 86 -17.05 23.86 -14.09
C GLU A 86 -17.14 23.12 -15.43
N GLU A 87 -17.32 21.80 -15.41
CA GLU A 87 -18.03 21.09 -16.48
C GLU A 87 -18.93 20.02 -15.86
N LYS A 88 -20.08 20.47 -15.33
CA LYS A 88 -21.23 19.60 -15.08
C LYS A 88 -22.00 19.48 -16.38
N ILE A 89 -21.79 18.41 -17.15
CA ILE A 89 -22.74 18.01 -18.20
C ILE A 89 -23.69 16.98 -17.60
N SER A 90 -24.84 17.48 -17.19
CA SER A 90 -26.03 16.73 -16.80
C SER A 90 -26.73 16.17 -18.03
N LEU A 91 -26.96 14.86 -18.09
CA LEU A 91 -27.98 14.26 -18.98
C LEU A 91 -28.73 13.12 -18.25
N LYS A 92 -29.88 13.46 -17.66
CA LYS A 92 -31.08 12.62 -17.62
C LYS A 92 -32.01 13.21 -18.70
N ASP A 93 -32.54 12.45 -19.67
CA ASP A 93 -33.77 11.67 -19.52
C ASP A 93 -34.02 10.66 -20.68
N LYS A 94 -34.62 9.51 -20.30
CA LYS A 94 -35.54 8.56 -20.98
C LYS A 94 -35.29 8.07 -22.44
N ILE A 95 -35.25 6.73 -22.63
CA ILE A 95 -36.29 5.86 -23.27
C ILE A 95 -35.86 4.35 -23.20
N LEU A 96 -36.88 3.48 -23.08
CA LEU A 96 -36.95 2.02 -22.81
C LEU A 96 -36.40 1.07 -23.94
N PRO A 97 -36.50 -0.27 -23.78
CA PRO A 97 -35.38 -1.20 -23.64
C PRO A 97 -35.00 -1.90 -24.97
N LYS A 98 -33.73 -1.84 -25.38
CA LYS A 98 -33.18 -2.80 -26.34
C LYS A 98 -31.85 -3.33 -25.84
N ARG A 99 -31.84 -4.63 -25.54
CA ARG A 99 -30.69 -5.50 -25.30
C ARG A 99 -29.53 -5.10 -26.22
N LYS A 100 -28.52 -4.41 -25.68
CA LYS A 100 -27.31 -4.00 -26.40
C LYS A 100 -26.09 -4.13 -25.49
N GLN A 101 -25.04 -4.67 -26.11
CA GLN A 101 -23.72 -4.94 -25.57
C GLN A 101 -23.26 -3.79 -24.66
N VAL A 102 -22.91 -4.11 -23.42
CA VAL A 102 -22.38 -3.12 -22.48
C VAL A 102 -21.02 -2.69 -23.01
N LYS A 103 -20.87 -1.41 -23.39
CA LYS A 103 -19.58 -0.85 -23.78
C LYS A 103 -18.65 -0.96 -22.56
N VAL A 104 -17.61 -1.78 -22.67
CA VAL A 104 -16.63 -2.06 -21.61
C VAL A 104 -16.07 -0.78 -20.98
N SER A 105 -15.87 0.27 -21.79
CA SER A 105 -15.41 1.59 -21.33
C SER A 105 -16.32 2.24 -20.28
N ALA A 106 -17.64 2.08 -20.38
CA ALA A 106 -18.57 2.64 -19.41
C ALA A 106 -18.48 1.92 -18.05
N ILE A 107 -18.13 0.63 -18.05
CA ILE A 107 -17.95 -0.16 -16.81
C ILE A 107 -16.64 0.23 -16.12
N GLU A 108 -15.59 0.50 -16.90
CA GLU A 108 -14.29 0.94 -16.36
C GLU A 108 -14.39 2.33 -15.69
N GLU A 109 -15.14 3.26 -16.29
CA GLU A 109 -15.45 4.55 -15.69
C GLU A 109 -16.25 4.41 -14.39
N ASP A 110 -17.23 3.52 -14.38
CA ASP A 110 -18.09 3.18 -13.25
C ASP A 110 -17.35 2.53 -12.08
N LEU A 111 -16.26 1.82 -12.37
CA LEU A 111 -15.34 1.25 -11.38
C LEU A 111 -14.21 2.23 -11.03
N ALA A 112 -14.20 3.43 -11.64
CA ALA A 112 -13.18 4.46 -11.50
C ALA A 112 -11.76 3.95 -11.81
N ILE A 113 -11.63 3.00 -12.73
CA ILE A 113 -10.33 2.41 -13.09
C ILE A 113 -9.43 3.47 -13.72
N GLY A 114 -8.18 3.55 -13.27
CA GLY A 114 -7.20 4.51 -13.75
C GLY A 114 -7.33 5.91 -13.15
N LYS A 115 -8.36 6.18 -12.33
CA LYS A 115 -8.49 7.41 -11.57
C LYS A 115 -7.66 7.34 -10.28
N PRO A 116 -7.17 8.49 -9.75
CA PRO A 116 -6.51 8.55 -8.46
C PRO A 116 -7.35 7.93 -7.34
N LEU A 117 -6.75 7.05 -6.53
CA LEU A 117 -7.42 6.51 -5.35
C LEU A 117 -7.76 7.64 -4.37
N SER A 118 -8.96 7.61 -3.80
CA SER A 118 -9.37 8.48 -2.71
C SER A 118 -9.08 7.83 -1.37
N PHE A 119 -8.59 8.63 -0.42
CA PHE A 119 -8.31 8.20 0.94
C PHE A 119 -9.13 9.06 1.90
N THR A 120 -9.76 8.43 2.88
CA THR A 120 -10.46 9.11 3.96
C THR A 120 -9.66 9.00 5.25
N GLN A 121 -9.78 9.99 6.16
CA GLN A 121 -9.05 9.96 7.44
C GLN A 121 -9.43 8.75 8.30
N ASN A 122 -10.65 8.24 8.15
CA ASN A 122 -11.14 7.07 8.87
C ASN A 122 -10.53 5.74 8.36
N GLU A 123 -9.81 5.75 7.23
CA GLU A 123 -9.10 4.57 6.70
C GLU A 123 -7.73 4.32 7.36
N THR A 124 -7.26 5.21 8.24
CA THR A 124 -5.97 5.12 8.97
C THR A 124 -5.74 3.78 9.67
N PHE A 125 -6.82 3.14 10.13
CA PHE A 125 -6.76 1.92 10.92
C PHE A 125 -6.76 0.62 10.10
N SER A 126 -6.73 0.69 8.77
CA SER A 126 -6.91 -0.50 7.93
C SER A 126 -5.67 -1.42 7.84
N PHE A 127 -4.46 -0.86 7.81
CA PHE A 127 -3.22 -1.64 7.63
C PHE A 127 -2.38 -1.80 8.91
N ASN A 128 -2.24 -0.75 9.73
CA ASN A 128 -1.44 -0.81 10.96
C ASN A 128 -2.13 -1.59 12.09
N GLN A 129 -3.43 -1.40 12.27
CA GLN A 129 -4.23 -2.24 13.19
C GLN A 129 -4.19 -3.71 12.76
N TRP A 130 -4.09 -3.94 11.45
CA TRP A 130 -3.98 -5.27 10.88
C TRP A 130 -2.56 -5.88 11.04
N LEU A 131 -1.49 -5.09 10.92
CA LEU A 131 -0.12 -5.55 11.23
C LEU A 131 -0.01 -5.99 12.70
N GLN A 132 -0.67 -5.29 13.61
CA GLN A 132 -0.78 -5.67 15.02
C GLN A 132 -1.45 -7.04 15.21
N LEU A 133 -2.51 -7.34 14.45
CA LEU A 133 -3.17 -8.65 14.47
C LEU A 133 -2.28 -9.78 13.92
N SER A 134 -1.34 -9.46 13.03
CA SER A 134 -0.39 -10.42 12.46
C SER A 134 0.87 -10.64 13.30
N SER A 135 1.12 -9.78 14.31
CA SER A 135 2.30 -9.91 15.16
C SER A 135 2.19 -11.22 15.95
N LYS A 136 2.88 -12.26 15.48
CA LYS A 136 2.98 -13.52 16.22
C LYS A 136 3.68 -13.19 17.54
N LYS A 137 3.07 -13.62 18.66
CA LYS A 137 3.69 -13.51 19.99
C LYS A 137 5.09 -14.14 19.89
N THR A 138 6.13 -13.33 20.08
CA THR A 138 7.50 -13.81 20.14
C THR A 138 7.59 -14.85 21.27
N ILE A 139 8.24 -15.98 21.00
CA ILE A 139 8.49 -16.99 22.01
C ILE A 139 9.36 -16.33 23.08
N VAL A 140 8.80 -16.10 24.26
CA VAL A 140 9.59 -15.77 25.45
C VAL A 140 10.42 -17.02 25.70
N ARG A 141 11.68 -16.98 25.28
CA ARG A 141 12.68 -17.89 25.83
C ARG A 141 12.82 -17.45 27.27
N THR A 142 12.16 -18.16 28.17
CA THR A 142 12.44 -18.02 29.60
C THR A 142 13.92 -18.30 29.75
N LEU A 143 14.69 -17.24 29.97
CA LEU A 143 15.97 -17.34 30.63
C LEU A 143 15.61 -17.76 32.06
N ASP A 144 15.51 -19.06 32.29
CA ASP A 144 15.55 -19.61 33.64
C ASP A 144 16.97 -19.38 34.19
N ASN A 145 17.25 -18.12 34.52
CA ASN A 145 18.31 -17.74 35.43
C ASN A 145 17.65 -16.93 36.54
N GLN A 146 17.17 -17.68 37.54
CA GLN A 146 16.93 -17.17 38.88
C GLN A 146 18.22 -16.51 39.39
N PRO A 147 18.19 -15.24 39.84
CA PRO A 147 19.34 -14.62 40.48
C PRO A 147 19.46 -15.21 41.89
N SER A 148 20.29 -16.24 42.03
CA SER A 148 20.72 -16.72 43.35
C SER A 148 21.98 -15.95 43.73
N GLU A 149 21.84 -14.95 44.61
CA GLU A 149 22.96 -14.39 45.35
C GLU A 149 23.71 -15.52 46.07
N LYS A 150 25.02 -15.68 45.78
CA LYS A 150 26.03 -16.25 46.72
C LYS A 150 27.45 -16.06 46.19
N GLN A 151 28.13 -15.12 46.83
CA GLN A 151 29.52 -15.13 47.33
C GLN A 151 30.65 -15.68 46.44
N ALA A 152 31.67 -14.82 46.30
CA ALA A 152 32.97 -15.07 45.71
C ALA A 152 33.66 -16.34 46.23
N LYS A 153 34.18 -17.16 45.29
CA LYS A 153 35.37 -18.02 45.43
C LYS A 153 35.94 -18.29 44.03
N GLU A 154 37.18 -17.89 43.82
CA GLU A 154 37.99 -18.22 42.65
C GLU A 154 38.32 -19.73 42.64
N ILE A 155 38.14 -20.40 41.50
CA ILE A 155 38.91 -21.52 40.90
C ILE A 155 38.34 -21.70 39.47
N PRO A 156 39.18 -21.85 38.43
CA PRO A 156 38.76 -21.78 37.03
C PRO A 156 38.08 -23.08 36.60
N VAL A 157 36.75 -23.09 36.61
CA VAL A 157 35.96 -24.11 35.94
C VAL A 157 35.55 -23.49 34.60
N LYS A 158 36.29 -23.81 33.53
CA LYS A 158 35.85 -23.48 32.15
C LYS A 158 34.41 -23.93 32.02
N SER A 159 33.50 -23.00 31.73
CA SER A 159 32.09 -23.33 31.59
C SER A 159 31.93 -24.37 30.46
N GLU A 160 30.94 -25.27 30.56
CA GLU A 160 30.65 -26.22 29.47
C GLU A 160 30.53 -25.50 28.11
N HIS A 161 30.07 -24.26 28.14
CA HIS A 161 29.95 -23.38 26.98
C HIS A 161 31.32 -23.00 26.37
N GLU A 162 32.33 -22.71 27.18
CA GLU A 162 33.70 -22.46 26.70
C GLU A 162 34.32 -23.72 26.10
N ALA A 163 34.08 -24.89 26.70
CA ALA A 163 34.54 -26.15 26.13
C ALA A 163 33.88 -26.47 24.77
N ILE A 164 32.62 -26.10 24.59
CA ILE A 164 31.91 -26.22 23.30
C ILE A 164 32.48 -25.24 22.27
N ILE A 165 32.82 -24.01 22.67
CA ILE A 165 33.43 -23.00 21.79
C ILE A 165 34.83 -23.47 21.37
N ASP A 166 35.68 -23.91 22.30
CA ASP A 166 37.02 -24.42 22.01
C ASP A 166 36.94 -25.62 21.05
N ARG A 167 36.02 -26.56 21.30
CA ARG A 167 35.77 -27.71 20.41
C ARG A 167 35.27 -27.28 19.03
N PHE A 168 34.49 -26.21 18.93
CA PHE A 168 34.01 -25.70 17.65
C PHE A 168 35.14 -25.05 16.83
N ILE A 169 36.03 -24.30 17.49
CA ILE A 169 37.21 -23.70 16.88
C ILE A 169 38.18 -24.80 16.39
N GLU A 170 38.41 -25.84 17.20
CA GLU A 170 39.25 -26.99 16.83
C GLU A 170 38.69 -27.80 15.65
N THR A 171 37.38 -28.02 15.63
CA THR A 171 36.75 -28.85 14.59
C THR A 171 36.58 -28.13 13.26
N ALA A 172 36.79 -26.81 13.22
CA ALA A 172 36.74 -25.93 12.04
C ALA A 172 35.78 -26.44 10.92
N PRO A 173 34.49 -26.66 11.24
CA PRO A 173 33.60 -27.41 10.36
C PRO A 173 33.39 -26.63 9.06
N LYS A 174 33.73 -27.25 7.94
CA LYS A 174 33.56 -26.66 6.60
C LYS A 174 32.20 -27.05 6.05
N ILE A 175 31.35 -26.06 5.77
CA ILE A 175 30.05 -26.28 5.10
C ILE A 175 30.34 -26.60 3.63
N SER A 176 30.18 -27.87 3.24
CA SER A 176 30.18 -28.24 1.82
C SER A 176 29.00 -27.61 1.12
N ARG A 177 29.22 -27.08 -0.09
CA ARG A 177 28.15 -26.55 -0.93
C ARG A 177 27.16 -27.70 -1.21
N PRO A 178 25.85 -27.50 -1.02
CA PRO A 178 24.87 -28.51 -1.37
C PRO A 178 24.99 -28.82 -2.87
N ASN A 179 25.05 -30.11 -3.22
CA ASN A 179 25.02 -30.55 -4.61
C ASN A 179 23.72 -30.06 -5.26
N LYS A 180 23.82 -29.50 -6.47
CA LYS A 180 22.72 -28.88 -7.23
C LYS A 180 21.60 -29.87 -7.65
N THR A 181 21.65 -31.11 -7.18
CA THR A 181 20.81 -32.22 -7.64
C THR A 181 19.77 -32.71 -6.62
N ASN A 182 19.67 -32.08 -5.45
CA ASN A 182 18.54 -32.31 -4.56
C ASN A 182 17.67 -31.06 -4.53
N THR A 183 16.81 -30.92 -5.54
CA THR A 183 15.59 -30.14 -5.42
C THR A 183 14.72 -30.88 -4.40
N SER A 184 14.95 -30.63 -3.11
CA SER A 184 13.87 -30.84 -2.15
C SER A 184 12.72 -30.00 -2.67
N ASP A 185 11.66 -30.64 -3.13
CA ASP A 185 10.39 -29.98 -3.37
C ASP A 185 9.99 -29.35 -2.05
N ILE A 186 10.45 -28.13 -1.82
CA ILE A 186 9.91 -27.26 -0.79
C ILE A 186 8.49 -27.07 -1.29
N LYS A 187 7.59 -27.90 -0.78
CA LYS A 187 6.17 -27.70 -0.90
C LYS A 187 5.92 -26.42 -0.12
N ILE A 188 6.07 -25.28 -0.81
CA ILE A 188 5.64 -23.98 -0.35
C ILE A 188 4.18 -24.24 -0.05
N SER A 189 3.85 -24.43 1.23
CA SER A 189 2.46 -24.58 1.64
C SER A 189 1.78 -23.37 1.03
N GLU A 190 0.78 -23.61 0.17
CA GLU A 190 -0.02 -22.54 -0.39
C GLU A 190 -0.28 -21.58 0.75
N ASN A 191 0.23 -20.36 0.61
CA ASN A 191 0.02 -19.33 1.60
C ASN A 191 -1.49 -19.20 1.63
N GLN A 192 -2.14 -19.83 2.63
CA GLN A 192 -3.57 -19.80 2.80
C GLN A 192 -3.87 -18.33 2.88
N GLN A 193 -4.34 -17.77 1.76
CA GLN A 193 -4.56 -16.34 1.64
C GLN A 193 -5.50 -16.03 2.78
N ASN A 194 -4.97 -15.33 3.77
CA ASN A 194 -5.69 -15.15 5.01
C ASN A 194 -6.85 -14.22 4.65
N ASN A 195 -8.02 -14.82 4.35
CA ASN A 195 -9.20 -14.15 3.84
C ASN A 195 -9.73 -13.08 4.81
N GLN A 196 -9.13 -12.94 5.98
CA GLN A 196 -9.43 -11.93 6.99
C GLN A 196 -9.00 -10.50 6.60
N LEU A 197 -8.19 -10.33 5.55
CA LEU A 197 -7.53 -9.07 5.20
C LEU A 197 -8.29 -8.12 4.25
N ALA A 198 -9.51 -8.47 3.84
CA ALA A 198 -10.16 -7.69 2.79
C ALA A 198 -10.60 -6.29 3.26
N THR A 199 -10.23 -5.27 2.48
CA THR A 199 -10.60 -3.86 2.66
C THR A 199 -11.04 -3.28 1.33
N GLU A 200 -11.91 -2.26 1.31
CA GLU A 200 -12.42 -1.66 0.06
C GLU A 200 -11.27 -1.14 -0.82
N THR A 201 -10.28 -0.49 -0.21
CA THR A 201 -9.09 0.03 -0.89
C THR A 201 -8.24 -1.10 -1.47
N LEU A 202 -8.08 -2.21 -0.75
CA LEU A 202 -7.37 -3.38 -1.28
C LEU A 202 -8.09 -4.00 -2.48
N ALA A 203 -9.43 -4.09 -2.44
CA ALA A 203 -10.23 -4.58 -3.56
C ALA A 203 -10.04 -3.71 -4.82
N LYS A 204 -10.07 -2.37 -4.66
CA LYS A 204 -9.78 -1.42 -5.75
C LYS A 204 -8.36 -1.58 -6.29
N VAL A 205 -7.37 -1.78 -5.43
CA VAL A 205 -5.98 -2.03 -5.84
C VAL A 205 -5.86 -3.32 -6.66
N TYR A 206 -6.60 -4.39 -6.32
CA TYR A 206 -6.63 -5.59 -7.15
C TYR A 206 -7.23 -5.35 -8.53
N LEU A 207 -8.25 -4.49 -8.65
CA LEU A 207 -8.81 -4.09 -9.95
C LEU A 207 -7.82 -3.34 -10.82
N GLU A 208 -7.11 -2.35 -10.24
CA GLU A 208 -6.04 -1.63 -10.93
C GLU A 208 -4.94 -2.57 -11.43
N GLN A 209 -4.63 -3.62 -10.67
CA GLN A 209 -3.67 -4.65 -11.05
C GLN A 209 -4.24 -5.68 -12.06
N LYS A 210 -5.50 -5.55 -12.49
CA LYS A 210 -6.23 -6.52 -13.33
C LYS A 210 -6.33 -7.92 -12.71
N LYS A 211 -6.24 -8.03 -11.38
CA LYS A 211 -6.42 -9.27 -10.61
C LYS A 211 -7.88 -9.42 -10.19
N TYR A 212 -8.73 -9.75 -11.16
CA TYR A 212 -10.19 -9.77 -10.96
C TYR A 212 -10.63 -10.80 -9.93
N ASP A 213 -10.04 -11.99 -9.89
CA ASP A 213 -10.42 -13.04 -8.95
C ASP A 213 -10.18 -12.61 -7.49
N SER A 214 -9.02 -12.01 -7.22
CA SER A 214 -8.70 -11.46 -5.89
C SER A 214 -9.60 -10.28 -5.52
N ALA A 215 -9.96 -9.42 -6.49
CA ALA A 215 -10.89 -8.32 -6.25
C ALA A 215 -12.30 -8.84 -5.89
N ILE A 216 -12.80 -9.86 -6.62
CA ILE A 216 -14.09 -10.49 -6.34
C ILE A 216 -14.07 -11.14 -4.96
N GLN A 217 -13.01 -11.86 -4.60
CA GLN A 217 -12.87 -12.46 -3.27
C GLN A 217 -12.88 -11.40 -2.18
N ALA A 218 -12.14 -10.31 -2.35
CA ALA A 218 -12.13 -9.20 -1.39
C ALA A 218 -13.52 -8.60 -1.20
N TYR A 219 -14.26 -8.32 -2.28
CA TYR A 219 -15.64 -7.81 -2.18
C TYR A 219 -16.61 -8.81 -1.55
N LYS A 220 -16.45 -10.12 -1.78
CA LYS A 220 -17.23 -11.16 -1.11
C LYS A 220 -17.01 -11.14 0.40
N ILE A 221 -15.75 -11.07 0.83
CA ILE A 221 -15.40 -10.97 2.26
C ILE A 221 -16.00 -9.69 2.87
N LEU A 222 -15.90 -8.55 2.17
CA LEU A 222 -16.48 -7.29 2.63
C LEU A 222 -18.00 -7.34 2.75
N SER A 223 -18.69 -8.03 1.84
CA SER A 223 -20.14 -8.24 1.92
C SER A 223 -20.54 -9.03 3.17
N LEU A 224 -19.75 -10.04 3.55
CA LEU A 224 -19.97 -10.79 4.79
C LEU A 224 -19.64 -9.95 6.04
N LYS A 225 -18.63 -9.07 5.96
CA LYS A 225 -18.16 -8.25 7.08
C LYS A 225 -19.05 -7.02 7.33
N TYR A 226 -19.61 -6.43 6.28
CA TYR A 226 -20.41 -5.20 6.32
C TYR A 226 -21.74 -5.41 5.57
N PRO A 227 -22.71 -6.15 6.16
CA PRO A 227 -23.96 -6.52 5.48
C PRO A 227 -24.81 -5.32 5.06
N GLU A 228 -24.69 -4.17 5.74
CA GLU A 228 -25.35 -2.91 5.38
C GLU A 228 -24.98 -2.43 3.97
N LYS A 229 -23.74 -2.71 3.54
CA LYS A 229 -23.21 -2.36 2.20
C LYS A 229 -23.23 -3.54 1.22
N SER A 230 -23.85 -4.67 1.58
CA SER A 230 -23.84 -5.89 0.77
C SER A 230 -24.33 -5.67 -0.67
N GLY A 231 -25.38 -4.88 -0.86
CA GLY A 231 -25.90 -4.52 -2.19
C GLY A 231 -24.87 -3.78 -3.05
N PHE A 232 -24.17 -2.80 -2.47
CA PHE A 232 -23.08 -2.08 -3.14
C PHE A 232 -21.97 -3.05 -3.58
N PHE A 233 -21.54 -3.96 -2.71
CA PHE A 233 -20.50 -4.93 -3.07
C PHE A 233 -20.95 -5.93 -4.13
N ALA A 234 -22.22 -6.35 -4.11
CA ALA A 234 -22.78 -7.23 -5.14
C ALA A 234 -22.74 -6.57 -6.53
N ASP A 235 -23.07 -5.28 -6.61
CA ASP A 235 -22.98 -4.50 -7.85
C ASP A 235 -21.54 -4.40 -8.36
N GLN A 236 -20.58 -4.15 -7.45
CA GLN A 236 -19.15 -4.13 -7.80
C GLN A 236 -18.70 -5.49 -8.36
N ILE A 237 -19.02 -6.60 -7.68
CA ILE A 237 -18.71 -7.96 -8.13
C ILE A 237 -19.27 -8.21 -9.54
N LYS A 238 -20.53 -7.82 -9.77
CA LYS A 238 -21.18 -7.99 -11.07
C LYS A 238 -20.47 -7.20 -12.18
N ARG A 239 -20.10 -5.95 -11.93
CA ARG A 239 -19.33 -5.12 -12.86
C ARG A 239 -17.99 -5.77 -13.21
N ILE A 240 -17.29 -6.29 -12.21
CA ILE A 240 -15.98 -6.95 -12.38
C ILE A 240 -16.12 -8.24 -13.19
N GLN A 241 -17.14 -9.05 -12.94
CA GLN A 241 -17.43 -10.25 -13.73
C GLN A 241 -17.72 -9.93 -15.19
N ILE A 242 -18.46 -8.85 -15.45
CA ILE A 242 -18.69 -8.38 -16.82
C ILE A 242 -17.37 -7.97 -17.48
N LEU A 243 -16.46 -7.28 -16.77
CA LEU A 243 -15.13 -6.98 -17.29
C LEU A 243 -14.29 -8.23 -17.57
N GLN A 244 -14.32 -9.23 -16.68
CA GLN A 244 -13.59 -10.48 -16.83
C GLN A 244 -14.06 -11.29 -18.06
N ASN A 245 -15.37 -11.26 -18.35
CA ASN A 245 -15.97 -12.01 -19.46
C ASN A 245 -15.87 -11.31 -20.83
N ASN A 246 -15.60 -10.01 -20.86
CA ASN A 246 -15.47 -9.23 -22.11
C ASN A 246 -14.00 -9.02 -22.54
N LYS A 247 -13.08 -9.83 -22.01
CA LYS A 247 -11.65 -9.77 -22.28
C LYS A 247 -11.22 -11.00 -23.06
#